data_AF-A0AAW9EYQ3-F1
#
_entry.id   AF-A0AAW9EYQ3-F1
#
_cell.length_a   1.000
_cell.length_b   1.000
_cell.length_c   1.000
_cell.angle_alpha   90.00
_cell.angle_beta   90.00
_cell.angle_gamma   90.00
#
_symmetry.space_group_name_H-M   'P 1'
#
loop_
_entity.id
_entity.type
_entity.pdbx_description
1 polymer ?
#
loop_
_entity_poly.entity_id
_entity_poly.type
_entity_poly.pdbx_seq_one_letter_code
_entity_poly.pdbx_strand_id
1 'polypeptide(L)'
;MSNTLRRSRAVRAKVTGAPLNLEFAINVDLFAGGGGASTGIERGLGRPVHIAINHNPKALSMHQANHPEALHLQEDIWAVDPVAVLAGRSIGWLHASPDCTHHSQAAGGQPRKQEIRSLAWVITKWLALSKPAVLSMENVKQMRTWGPLVAKRDKTTGRVIKLVEVQRGKKTKIEQHIAEPGERVPRQQQYLVPDPKRAGQTWRRFLASIERMGYELDHTVKNAADYGAATSRQRLYLVARRDGEPVCWPAPTHCKAPAPGSDLKPYRVTADHIDWSIPCPSIFLTKEEARAQGLNVKRPLADATLERVAIGVIREVLTNPKPFIIELANWSGRGVDSVDAPLRTITGWPKGGAFALCNPSLAPLAVRHFGKGGEHGVDEPAAAIMAGGGGKSMLAAPLMVQANGGFNTVPARSVADPCSTITSSGSQQQLASAFMVHLRKNLPPSTPESQLPTIVSAGQHHALVQTVMASPGEFGLTPEQEAGALRVSAFLMRYYSSGGQWGAVTDPMHTITTKDRLALVTVTWCGNTWVIVDIGLRMLVPKELYGCQGMPRHYIHDRGHDGTPLSITDQVLMVGNSVSPPPMAAIARANNPYKHLQARRAA
;
A
#
# COMPACT_ATOMS: atom_id res chain seq x y z
N MET A 1 3.99 20.42 59.55
CA MET A 1 5.17 21.07 58.95
C MET A 1 6.11 19.94 58.53
N SER A 2 6.53 19.75 57.28
CA SER A 2 7.01 20.72 56.29
C SER A 2 6.43 20.52 54.88
N ASN A 3 6.37 21.60 54.10
CA ASN A 3 5.93 21.62 52.69
C ASN A 3 7.06 21.21 51.74
N THR A 4 6.86 20.20 50.89
CA THR A 4 7.55 20.12 49.58
C THR A 4 6.80 19.33 48.51
N LEU A 5 5.50 19.57 48.35
CA LEU A 5 4.84 19.31 47.07
C LEU A 5 5.40 20.32 46.04
N ARG A 6 6.44 19.90 45.30
CA ARG A 6 6.93 20.65 44.13
C ARG A 6 5.79 20.70 43.10
N ARG A 7 5.03 21.81 43.11
CA ARG A 7 4.14 22.19 42.01
C ARG A 7 4.94 22.10 40.73
N SER A 8 4.44 21.35 39.75
CA SER A 8 5.01 21.34 38.41
C SER A 8 5.09 22.79 37.92
N ARG A 9 6.25 23.18 37.36
CA ARG A 9 6.33 24.46 36.65
C ARG A 9 5.34 24.38 35.49
N ALA A 10 4.27 25.17 35.55
CA ALA A 10 3.41 25.38 34.40
C ALA A 10 4.31 25.80 33.24
N VAL A 11 4.29 25.02 32.16
CA VAL A 11 5.04 25.35 30.94
C VAL A 11 4.35 26.56 30.33
N ARG A 12 4.81 27.76 30.69
CA ARG A 12 4.57 28.96 29.90
C ARG A 12 5.29 28.76 28.58
N ALA A 13 4.58 28.17 27.62
CA ALA A 13 5.02 28.15 26.23
C ALA A 13 5.34 29.59 25.83
N LYS A 14 6.58 29.82 25.36
CA LYS A 14 6.91 31.08 24.70
C LYS A 14 6.12 31.10 23.39
N VAL A 15 5.00 31.80 23.38
CA VAL A 15 4.23 32.06 22.15
C VAL A 15 5.01 33.09 21.33
N THR A 16 6.00 32.63 20.58
CA THR A 16 6.78 33.44 19.65
C THR A 16 6.23 33.26 18.24
N GLY A 17 5.51 34.26 17.74
CA GLY A 17 5.25 34.42 16.30
C GLY A 17 3.93 33.88 15.74
N ALA A 18 3.05 33.28 16.55
CA ALA A 18 1.70 32.98 16.06
C ALA A 18 0.91 34.28 15.82
N PRO A 19 0.23 34.48 14.68
CA PRO A 19 -0.62 35.64 14.46
C PRO A 19 -1.75 35.67 15.51
N LEU A 20 -2.25 36.88 15.82
CA LEU A 20 -3.38 37.10 16.72
C LEU A 20 -4.67 36.52 16.10
N ASN A 21 -4.83 35.21 16.21
CA ASN A 21 -5.96 34.51 15.63
C ASN A 21 -7.20 34.71 16.52
N LEU A 22 -8.12 35.57 16.07
CA LEU A 22 -9.39 35.92 16.72
C LEU A 22 -10.46 34.81 16.61
N GLU A 23 -10.10 33.61 16.13
CA GLU A 23 -10.99 32.47 16.04
C GLU A 23 -11.37 31.91 17.42
N PHE A 24 -12.67 31.96 17.72
CA PHE A 24 -13.24 31.45 18.97
C PHE A 24 -13.13 29.92 19.12
N ALA A 25 -13.00 29.21 18.00
CA ALA A 25 -13.00 27.75 17.91
C ALA A 25 -11.85 27.26 17.01
N ILE A 26 -11.04 26.35 17.54
CA ILE A 26 -9.82 25.83 16.90
C ILE A 26 -9.90 24.33 16.54
N ASN A 27 -8.97 23.88 15.71
CA ASN A 27 -8.77 22.47 15.34
C ASN A 27 -7.57 21.88 16.13
N VAL A 28 -7.73 20.67 16.67
CA VAL A 28 -6.72 19.96 17.47
C VAL A 28 -6.51 18.54 16.95
N ASP A 29 -5.26 18.14 16.71
CA ASP A 29 -4.89 16.77 16.32
C ASP A 29 -4.12 16.06 17.45
N LEU A 30 -4.77 15.06 18.07
CA LEU A 30 -4.17 14.16 19.04
C LEU A 30 -3.55 12.95 18.30
N PHE A 31 -2.30 12.62 18.64
CA PHE A 31 -1.52 11.56 17.99
C PHE A 31 -1.12 11.87 16.53
N ALA A 32 -0.96 13.16 16.19
CA ALA A 32 -0.89 13.69 14.83
C ALA A 32 0.12 13.04 13.85
N GLY A 33 1.13 12.32 14.36
CA GLY A 33 2.13 11.62 13.56
C GLY A 33 2.90 12.59 12.68
N GLY A 34 3.04 12.28 11.40
CA GLY A 34 3.61 13.21 10.42
C GLY A 34 2.67 14.32 9.93
N GLY A 35 1.37 14.29 10.27
CA GLY A 35 0.37 15.27 9.80
C GLY A 35 -0.63 14.77 8.74
N GLY A 36 -0.77 13.45 8.53
CA GLY A 36 -1.72 12.92 7.55
C GLY A 36 -3.21 13.18 7.88
N ALA A 37 -3.56 13.20 9.16
CA ALA A 37 -4.88 13.62 9.61
C ALA A 37 -5.05 15.14 9.46
N SER A 38 -4.14 15.94 10.01
CA SER A 38 -4.06 17.41 9.80
C SER A 38 -4.23 17.81 8.33
N THR A 39 -3.43 17.27 7.42
CA THR A 39 -3.53 17.52 5.96
C THR A 39 -4.93 17.23 5.42
N GLY A 40 -5.61 16.18 5.92
CA GLY A 40 -6.99 15.89 5.56
C GLY A 40 -7.98 16.90 6.13
N ILE A 41 -7.87 17.21 7.42
CA ILE A 41 -8.72 18.15 8.16
C ILE A 41 -8.68 19.53 7.51
N GLU A 42 -7.49 20.04 7.20
CA GLU A 42 -7.28 21.35 6.58
C GLU A 42 -7.92 21.43 5.19
N ARG A 43 -7.75 20.39 4.36
CA ARG A 43 -8.41 20.26 3.04
C ARG A 43 -9.93 20.12 3.12
N GLY A 44 -10.45 19.56 4.21
CA GLY A 44 -11.88 19.33 4.42
C GLY A 44 -12.61 20.55 4.97
N LEU A 45 -11.97 21.28 5.89
CA LEU A 45 -12.54 22.42 6.61
C LEU A 45 -12.13 23.79 6.04
N GLY A 46 -11.06 23.86 5.25
CA GLY A 46 -10.48 25.12 4.78
C GLY A 46 -9.84 25.96 5.89
N ARG A 47 -9.37 25.31 6.96
CA ARG A 47 -8.89 25.93 8.22
C ARG A 47 -7.70 25.14 8.77
N PRO A 48 -6.63 25.78 9.27
CA PRO A 48 -5.42 25.10 9.76
C PRO A 48 -5.70 24.18 10.95
N VAL A 49 -4.82 23.22 11.23
CA VAL A 49 -4.71 22.62 12.57
C VAL A 49 -3.94 23.57 13.48
N HIS A 50 -4.51 23.90 14.63
CA HIS A 50 -3.93 24.91 15.53
C HIS A 50 -3.07 24.30 16.64
N ILE A 51 -3.29 23.02 16.99
CA ILE A 51 -2.53 22.31 18.03
C ILE A 51 -2.34 20.86 17.58
N ALA A 52 -1.10 20.37 17.62
CA ALA A 52 -0.74 18.99 17.25
C ALA A 52 0.10 18.35 18.34
N ILE A 53 -0.29 17.15 18.80
CA ILE A 53 0.34 16.48 19.95
C ILE A 53 0.92 15.12 19.56
N ASN A 54 2.22 14.94 19.80
CA ASN A 54 2.87 13.65 19.58
C ASN A 54 4.14 13.47 20.42
N HIS A 55 4.36 12.27 20.97
CA HIS A 55 5.57 11.97 21.74
C HIS A 55 6.82 11.77 20.86
N ASN A 56 6.68 11.52 19.56
CA ASN A 56 7.80 11.24 18.67
C ASN A 56 8.36 12.54 18.05
N PRO A 57 9.59 12.96 18.42
CA PRO A 57 10.18 14.22 17.94
C PRO A 57 10.33 14.29 16.43
N LYS A 58 10.68 13.18 15.75
CA LYS A 58 10.85 13.16 14.30
C LYS A 58 9.51 13.32 13.58
N ALA A 59 8.48 12.64 14.08
CA ALA A 59 7.14 12.73 13.52
C ALA A 59 6.59 14.16 13.67
N LEU A 60 6.75 14.74 14.86
CA LEU A 60 6.34 16.11 15.15
C LEU A 60 7.15 17.14 14.35
N SER A 61 8.44 16.92 14.12
CA SER A 61 9.27 17.77 13.26
C SER A 61 8.85 17.72 11.78
N MET A 62 8.48 16.54 11.25
CA MET A 62 7.83 16.43 9.92
C MET A 62 6.48 17.15 9.90
N HIS A 63 5.67 16.98 10.95
CA HIS A 63 4.38 17.66 11.05
C HIS A 63 4.55 19.19 11.05
N GLN A 64 5.55 19.72 11.77
CA GLN A 64 5.83 21.15 11.81
C GLN A 64 6.34 21.68 10.46
N ALA A 65 7.07 20.87 9.67
CA ALA A 65 7.46 21.24 8.31
C ALA A 65 6.27 21.41 7.35
N ASN A 66 5.16 20.69 7.58
CA ASN A 66 3.95 20.74 6.75
C ASN A 66 2.83 21.64 7.32
N HIS A 67 2.82 21.84 8.64
CA HIS A 67 1.82 22.62 9.38
C HIS A 67 2.54 23.59 10.35
N PRO A 68 3.27 24.60 9.84
CA PRO A 68 4.16 25.44 10.66
C PRO A 68 3.43 26.38 11.63
N GLU A 69 2.15 26.68 11.37
CA GLU A 69 1.33 27.56 12.22
C GLU A 69 0.75 26.85 13.47
N ALA A 70 0.80 25.51 13.50
CA ALA A 70 0.28 24.74 14.62
C ALA A 70 1.19 24.86 15.86
N LEU A 71 0.62 24.83 17.06
CA LEU A 71 1.36 24.61 18.29
C LEU A 71 1.69 23.11 18.45
N HIS A 72 2.95 22.76 18.27
CA HIS A 72 3.45 21.39 18.44
C HIS A 72 3.79 21.09 19.91
N LEU A 73 3.19 20.05 20.47
CA LEU A 73 3.45 19.58 21.85
C LEU A 73 4.10 18.19 21.83
N GLN A 74 5.38 18.14 22.19
CA GLN A 74 6.18 16.92 22.22
C GLN A 74 6.03 16.17 23.57
N GLU A 75 4.83 15.66 23.85
CA GLU A 75 4.47 15.11 25.16
C GLU A 75 3.73 13.77 25.07
N ASP A 76 3.68 13.05 26.19
CA ASP A 76 2.68 11.99 26.37
C ASP A 76 1.28 12.64 26.41
N ILE A 77 0.36 12.12 25.60
CA ILE A 77 -1.01 12.59 25.50
C ILE A 77 -1.77 12.58 26.83
N TRP A 78 -1.38 11.73 27.78
CA TRP A 78 -1.94 11.70 29.14
C TRP A 78 -1.44 12.85 30.01
N ALA A 79 -0.19 13.27 29.83
CA ALA A 79 0.46 14.34 30.60
C ALA A 79 -0.06 15.73 30.20
N VAL A 80 -0.47 15.92 28.95
CA VAL A 80 -1.04 17.19 28.49
C VAL A 80 -2.36 17.51 29.21
N ASP A 81 -2.45 18.70 29.80
CA ASP A 81 -3.69 19.29 30.32
C ASP A 81 -4.45 20.03 29.21
N PRO A 82 -5.65 19.57 28.80
CA PRO A 82 -6.46 20.26 27.80
C PRO A 82 -6.82 21.70 28.20
N VAL A 83 -7.07 21.96 29.49
CA VAL A 83 -7.53 23.29 29.94
C VAL A 83 -6.42 24.32 29.77
N ALA A 84 -5.21 24.00 30.23
CA ALA A 84 -4.04 24.85 30.07
C ALA A 84 -3.66 25.09 28.59
N VAL A 85 -3.69 24.05 27.75
CA VAL A 85 -3.29 24.13 26.33
C VAL A 85 -4.30 24.90 25.48
N LEU A 86 -5.59 24.78 25.78
CA LEU A 86 -6.62 25.54 25.08
C LEU A 86 -6.62 27.02 25.46
N ALA A 87 -6.20 27.37 26.68
CA ALA A 87 -6.13 28.75 27.16
C ALA A 87 -7.44 29.54 26.95
N GLY A 88 -8.58 28.89 27.22
CA GLY A 88 -9.92 29.46 27.07
C GLY A 88 -10.54 29.35 25.67
N ARG A 89 -9.80 28.90 24.65
CA ARG A 89 -10.34 28.66 23.29
C ARG A 89 -11.23 27.42 23.28
N SER A 90 -12.34 27.48 22.53
CA SER A 90 -13.18 26.31 22.28
C SER A 90 -12.58 25.44 21.16
N ILE A 91 -12.97 24.17 21.06
CA ILE A 91 -12.58 23.30 19.94
C ILE A 91 -13.77 23.14 18.99
N GLY A 92 -13.57 23.48 17.71
CA GLY A 92 -14.50 23.09 16.66
C GLY A 92 -14.30 21.63 16.26
N TRP A 93 -13.05 21.25 15.97
CA TRP A 93 -12.71 19.88 15.56
C TRP A 93 -11.58 19.28 16.42
N LEU A 94 -11.88 18.15 17.07
CA LEU A 94 -10.87 17.31 17.73
C LEU A 94 -10.65 16.05 16.89
N HIS A 95 -9.41 15.77 16.49
CA HIS A 95 -9.02 14.49 15.90
C HIS A 95 -8.23 13.64 16.89
N ALA A 96 -8.35 12.31 16.78
CA ALA A 96 -7.49 11.37 17.48
C ALA A 96 -7.20 10.10 16.64
N SER A 97 -5.93 9.77 16.45
CA SER A 97 -5.51 8.47 15.87
C SER A 97 -4.64 7.65 16.84
N PRO A 98 -5.20 7.11 17.94
CA PRO A 98 -4.45 6.36 18.96
C PRO A 98 -3.84 5.05 18.41
N ASP A 99 -2.71 4.62 18.96
CA ASP A 99 -1.94 3.48 18.45
C ASP A 99 -2.77 2.18 18.35
N CYS A 100 -2.85 1.66 17.12
CA CYS A 100 -3.60 0.47 16.75
C CYS A 100 -2.83 -0.86 16.90
N THR A 101 -1.54 -0.83 17.29
CA THR A 101 -0.63 -1.98 17.32
C THR A 101 -1.17 -3.16 18.13
N HIS A 102 -1.98 -2.90 19.16
CA HIS A 102 -2.59 -3.91 20.02
C HIS A 102 -3.94 -4.45 19.52
N HIS A 103 -4.45 -3.94 18.39
CA HIS A 103 -5.73 -4.32 17.78
C HIS A 103 -5.53 -4.96 16.39
N SER A 104 -4.49 -4.56 15.67
CA SER A 104 -4.23 -5.01 14.30
C SER A 104 -3.81 -6.49 14.19
N GLN A 105 -4.40 -7.22 13.23
CA GLN A 105 -3.93 -8.57 12.84
C GLN A 105 -2.52 -8.54 12.22
N ALA A 106 -2.09 -7.40 11.66
CA ALA A 106 -0.82 -7.29 10.96
C ALA A 106 0.42 -7.41 11.88
N ALA A 107 0.25 -7.32 13.20
CA ALA A 107 1.37 -7.38 14.14
C ALA A 107 1.98 -8.79 14.27
N GLY A 108 1.22 -9.86 13.96
CA GLY A 108 1.70 -11.26 14.05
C GLY A 108 2.23 -11.68 15.43
N GLY A 109 1.92 -10.91 16.47
CA GLY A 109 2.57 -10.98 17.79
C GLY A 109 1.66 -10.49 18.91
N GLN A 110 2.10 -10.75 20.14
CA GLN A 110 1.32 -10.50 21.35
C GLN A 110 0.94 -9.01 21.51
N PRO A 111 -0.26 -8.68 22.01
CA PRO A 111 -0.57 -7.36 22.58
C PRO A 111 0.36 -7.09 23.79
N ARG A 112 1.51 -6.44 23.55
CA ARG A 112 2.62 -6.33 24.51
C ARG A 112 2.35 -5.51 25.78
N LYS A 113 1.41 -4.56 25.77
CA LYS A 113 1.18 -3.56 26.83
C LYS A 113 -0.31 -3.17 26.91
N GLN A 114 -0.84 -2.97 28.11
CA GLN A 114 -2.25 -2.58 28.30
C GLN A 114 -2.44 -1.07 28.18
N GLU A 115 -1.41 -0.31 28.54
CA GLU A 115 -1.35 1.14 28.57
C GLU A 115 -1.58 1.68 27.15
N ILE A 116 -0.88 1.11 26.16
CA ILE A 116 -1.01 1.43 24.74
C ILE A 116 -2.40 1.03 24.21
N ARG A 117 -2.89 -0.19 24.55
CA ARG A 117 -4.27 -0.65 24.24
C ARG A 117 -5.36 0.15 24.94
N SER A 118 -5.00 1.09 25.82
CA SER A 118 -5.92 1.98 26.55
C SER A 118 -5.86 3.43 26.06
N LEU A 119 -5.00 3.77 25.08
CA LEU A 119 -4.81 5.15 24.61
C LEU A 119 -6.09 5.82 24.12
N ALA A 120 -7.04 5.09 23.53
CA ALA A 120 -8.33 5.64 23.12
C ALA A 120 -9.11 6.27 24.29
N TRP A 121 -8.90 5.83 25.54
CA TRP A 121 -9.53 6.45 26.71
C TRP A 121 -9.06 7.89 26.97
N VAL A 122 -7.93 8.35 26.42
CA VAL A 122 -7.55 9.77 26.55
C VAL A 122 -8.56 10.68 25.85
N ILE A 123 -9.27 10.17 24.85
CA ILE A 123 -10.32 10.91 24.14
C ILE A 123 -11.42 11.33 25.14
N THR A 124 -11.81 10.48 26.09
CA THR A 124 -12.85 10.83 27.07
C THR A 124 -12.41 11.91 28.05
N LYS A 125 -11.11 11.96 28.41
CA LYS A 125 -10.50 13.10 29.16
C LYS A 125 -10.68 14.40 28.38
N TRP A 126 -10.34 14.40 27.09
CA TRP A 126 -10.48 15.59 26.24
C TRP A 126 -11.95 15.98 26.05
N LEU A 127 -12.86 15.06 25.73
CA LEU A 127 -14.29 15.36 25.55
C LEU A 127 -14.93 15.97 26.80
N ALA A 128 -14.61 15.44 27.98
CA ALA A 128 -15.17 15.93 29.25
C ALA A 128 -14.70 17.36 29.59
N LEU A 129 -13.41 17.66 29.36
CA LEU A 129 -12.80 18.94 29.73
C LEU A 129 -12.97 20.04 28.68
N SER A 130 -12.97 19.70 27.39
CA SER A 130 -12.94 20.67 26.28
C SER A 130 -14.21 20.74 25.44
N LYS A 131 -15.09 19.73 25.53
CA LYS A 131 -16.41 19.67 24.89
C LYS A 131 -16.41 20.13 23.41
N PRO A 132 -15.54 19.57 22.53
CA PRO A 132 -15.49 19.92 21.12
C PRO A 132 -16.84 19.80 20.42
N ALA A 133 -17.09 20.65 19.42
CA ALA A 133 -18.28 20.53 18.58
C ALA A 133 -18.30 19.19 17.82
N VAL A 134 -17.15 18.79 17.26
CA VAL A 134 -16.96 17.50 16.57
C VAL A 134 -15.69 16.80 17.06
N LEU A 135 -15.83 15.52 17.40
CA LEU A 135 -14.75 14.54 17.49
C LEU A 135 -14.70 13.73 16.19
N SER A 136 -13.50 13.46 15.70
CA SER A 136 -13.22 12.36 14.77
C SER A 136 -12.12 11.45 15.33
N MET A 137 -12.21 10.15 15.06
CA MET A 137 -11.18 9.19 15.42
C MET A 137 -10.91 8.22 14.27
N GLU A 138 -9.64 7.95 13.97
CA GLU A 138 -9.21 6.89 13.05
C GLU A 138 -8.66 5.68 13.81
N ASN A 139 -8.96 4.47 13.32
CA ASN A 139 -8.24 3.27 13.74
C ASN A 139 -8.32 2.11 12.73
N VAL A 140 -7.76 0.95 13.10
CA VAL A 140 -7.98 -0.30 12.35
C VAL A 140 -9.37 -0.88 12.62
N LYS A 141 -9.95 -1.60 11.66
CA LYS A 141 -11.30 -2.21 11.80
C LYS A 141 -11.45 -3.15 12.99
N GLN A 142 -10.35 -3.79 13.42
CA GLN A 142 -10.29 -4.64 14.60
C GLN A 142 -10.44 -3.88 15.93
N MET A 143 -10.43 -2.54 15.95
CA MET A 143 -10.79 -1.76 17.13
C MET A 143 -12.22 -2.06 17.60
N ARG A 144 -13.13 -2.43 16.68
CA ARG A 144 -14.49 -2.92 17.01
C ARG A 144 -14.51 -4.18 17.89
N THR A 145 -13.45 -5.00 17.88
CA THR A 145 -13.34 -6.17 18.77
C THR A 145 -12.63 -5.86 20.08
N TRP A 146 -12.33 -4.59 20.38
CA TRP A 146 -11.68 -4.17 21.63
C TRP A 146 -12.45 -4.68 22.86
N GLY A 147 -11.76 -5.54 23.59
CA GLY A 147 -12.24 -6.23 24.78
C GLY A 147 -11.07 -6.52 25.74
N PRO A 148 -11.36 -7.13 26.90
CA PRO A 148 -10.34 -7.52 27.85
C PRO A 148 -9.34 -8.53 27.25
N LEU A 149 -8.16 -8.60 27.86
CA LEU A 149 -7.15 -9.61 27.55
C LEU A 149 -7.18 -10.71 28.62
N VAL A 150 -6.99 -11.96 28.20
CA VAL A 150 -6.89 -13.15 29.06
C VAL A 150 -5.58 -13.87 28.80
N ALA A 151 -5.11 -14.66 29.76
CA ALA A 151 -3.98 -15.54 29.56
C ALA A 151 -4.28 -16.55 28.45
N LYS A 152 -3.39 -16.66 27.46
CA LYS A 152 -3.37 -17.77 26.52
C LYS A 152 -3.08 -19.04 27.30
N ARG A 153 -3.87 -20.07 27.05
CA ARG A 153 -3.70 -21.39 27.63
C ARG A 153 -3.15 -22.35 26.58
N ASP A 154 -2.32 -23.27 27.04
CA ASP A 154 -1.94 -24.42 26.24
C ASP A 154 -3.17 -25.29 25.92
N LYS A 155 -3.23 -25.85 24.71
CA LYS A 155 -4.40 -26.60 24.24
C LYS A 155 -4.54 -27.97 24.91
N THR A 156 -3.41 -28.62 25.22
CA THR A 156 -3.39 -29.98 25.75
C THR A 156 -3.60 -29.98 27.26
N THR A 157 -2.93 -29.08 27.97
CA THR A 157 -2.89 -29.08 29.45
C THR A 157 -3.79 -28.02 30.09
N GLY A 158 -4.34 -27.08 29.30
CA GLY A 158 -5.15 -25.96 29.82
C GLY A 158 -4.39 -24.95 30.68
N ARG A 159 -3.10 -25.17 30.94
CA ARG A 159 -2.24 -24.32 31.79
C ARG A 159 -1.87 -23.02 31.08
N VAL A 160 -1.52 -21.99 31.86
CA VAL A 160 -1.15 -20.66 31.33
C VAL A 160 0.16 -20.75 30.56
N ILE A 161 0.25 -20.07 29.41
CA ILE A 161 1.51 -19.82 28.74
C ILE A 161 2.17 -18.59 29.36
N LYS A 162 3.33 -18.78 29.98
CA LYS A 162 4.16 -17.73 30.57
C LYS A 162 5.27 -17.28 29.62
N LEU A 163 5.71 -16.04 29.83
CA LEU A 163 6.81 -15.39 29.14
C LEU A 163 8.04 -15.45 30.03
N VAL A 164 9.12 -16.03 29.53
CA VAL A 164 10.40 -16.12 30.23
C VAL A 164 11.44 -15.37 29.43
N GLU A 165 12.21 -14.50 30.09
CA GLU A 165 13.38 -13.88 29.47
C GLU A 165 14.55 -14.86 29.48
N VAL A 166 15.02 -15.22 28.29
CA VAL A 166 16.12 -16.16 28.06
C VAL A 166 17.25 -15.42 27.36
N GLN A 167 18.45 -15.51 27.94
CA GLN A 167 19.64 -14.86 27.41
C GLN A 167 20.27 -15.74 26.32
N ARG A 168 20.31 -15.25 25.07
CA ARG A 168 21.00 -15.91 23.94
C ARG A 168 22.17 -15.05 23.50
N GLY A 169 23.34 -15.30 24.11
CA GLY A 169 24.52 -14.46 23.95
C GLY A 169 24.25 -13.02 24.41
N LYS A 170 24.60 -12.02 23.57
CA LYS A 170 24.37 -10.60 23.86
C LYS A 170 22.91 -10.12 23.67
N LYS A 171 21.95 -11.01 23.42
CA LYS A 171 20.53 -10.64 23.18
C LYS A 171 19.59 -11.35 24.16
N THR A 172 18.80 -10.56 24.90
CA THR A 172 17.64 -11.07 25.64
C THR A 172 16.52 -11.41 24.66
N LYS A 173 15.94 -12.60 24.80
CA LYS A 173 14.81 -13.06 23.98
C LYS A 173 13.70 -13.53 24.92
N ILE A 174 12.46 -13.15 24.62
CA ILE A 174 11.29 -13.66 25.35
C ILE A 174 10.88 -14.99 24.70
N GLU A 175 10.83 -16.06 25.49
CA GLU A 175 10.37 -17.39 25.07
C GLU A 175 9.05 -17.76 25.77
N GLN A 176 8.25 -18.62 25.13
CA GLN A 176 6.94 -19.06 25.62
C GLN A 176 7.10 -20.42 26.33
N HIS A 177 6.79 -20.46 27.62
CA HIS A 177 6.82 -21.68 28.43
C HIS A 177 5.40 -22.01 28.93
N ILE A 178 5.12 -23.28 29.22
CA ILE A 178 3.88 -23.67 29.91
C ILE A 178 4.13 -23.51 31.41
N ALA A 179 3.12 -23.04 32.14
CA ALA A 179 3.16 -22.94 33.59
C ALA A 179 3.16 -24.33 34.27
N GLU A 180 3.82 -24.47 35.41
CA GLU A 180 3.81 -25.71 36.19
C GLU A 180 2.45 -25.98 36.85
N PRO A 181 2.13 -27.24 37.21
CA PRO A 181 0.92 -27.54 37.97
C PRO A 181 0.86 -26.73 39.27
N GLY A 182 -0.20 -25.95 39.46
CA GLY A 182 -0.37 -25.06 40.62
C GLY A 182 0.34 -23.69 40.52
N GLU A 183 1.14 -23.42 39.49
CA GLU A 183 1.87 -22.15 39.37
C GLU A 183 0.95 -20.94 39.13
N ARG A 184 1.05 -19.93 40.02
CA ARG A 184 0.34 -18.66 39.88
C ARG A 184 1.17 -17.62 39.09
N VAL A 185 1.15 -17.71 37.77
CA VAL A 185 1.87 -16.77 36.88
C VAL A 185 1.37 -15.32 37.04
N PRO A 186 2.22 -14.35 37.42
CA PRO A 186 1.89 -12.92 37.47
C PRO A 186 1.46 -12.38 36.10
N ARG A 187 0.47 -11.48 36.06
CA ARG A 187 -0.14 -11.01 34.79
C ARG A 187 0.85 -10.43 33.78
N GLN A 188 1.89 -9.73 34.24
CA GLN A 188 2.94 -9.17 33.38
C GLN A 188 3.78 -10.24 32.67
N GLN A 189 3.87 -11.44 33.26
CA GLN A 189 4.56 -12.61 32.72
C GLN A 189 3.62 -13.54 31.93
N GLN A 190 2.34 -13.20 31.75
CA GLN A 190 1.40 -14.02 30.98
C GLN A 190 1.48 -13.69 29.49
N TYR A 191 1.45 -14.70 28.62
CA TYR A 191 1.15 -14.47 27.21
C TYR A 191 -0.33 -14.09 27.09
N LEU A 192 -0.62 -12.81 26.90
CA LEU A 192 -1.98 -12.29 26.84
C LEU A 192 -2.56 -12.35 25.42
N VAL A 193 -3.82 -12.74 25.29
CA VAL A 193 -4.61 -12.73 24.03
C VAL A 193 -5.96 -12.03 24.24
N PRO A 194 -6.58 -11.46 23.19
CA PRO A 194 -7.96 -10.96 23.27
C PRO A 194 -8.92 -12.08 23.71
N ASP A 195 -9.82 -11.76 24.64
CA ASP A 195 -10.87 -12.69 25.06
C ASP A 195 -11.98 -12.77 24.00
N PRO A 196 -12.15 -13.92 23.30
CA PRO A 196 -13.19 -14.04 22.27
C PRO A 196 -14.60 -13.94 22.86
N LYS A 197 -14.81 -14.37 24.12
CA LYS A 197 -16.13 -14.32 24.78
C LYS A 197 -16.56 -12.90 25.14
N ARG A 198 -15.61 -11.95 25.18
CA ARG A 198 -15.83 -10.53 25.53
C ARG A 198 -15.33 -9.58 24.45
N ALA A 199 -15.24 -10.05 23.20
CA ALA A 199 -14.90 -9.23 22.04
C ALA A 199 -15.85 -8.02 21.94
N GLY A 200 -15.29 -6.84 21.69
CA GLY A 200 -16.04 -5.59 21.56
C GLY A 200 -16.73 -5.09 22.85
N GLN A 201 -16.49 -5.71 24.01
CA GLN A 201 -17.05 -5.21 25.28
C GLN A 201 -16.48 -3.84 25.66
N THR A 202 -15.17 -3.63 25.47
CA THR A 202 -14.51 -2.36 25.76
C THR A 202 -14.86 -1.31 24.70
N TRP A 203 -14.98 -1.72 23.42
CA TRP A 203 -15.49 -0.86 22.35
C TRP A 203 -16.87 -0.27 22.69
N ARG A 204 -17.85 -1.12 23.02
CA ARG A 204 -19.20 -0.65 23.39
C ARG A 204 -19.20 0.26 24.62
N ARG A 205 -18.35 -0.01 25.63
CA ARG A 205 -18.19 0.86 26.80
C ARG A 205 -17.59 2.22 26.45
N PHE A 206 -16.68 2.27 25.48
CA PHE A 206 -16.10 3.51 24.99
C PHE A 206 -17.13 4.36 24.25
N LEU A 207 -17.91 3.78 23.33
CA LEU A 207 -19.03 4.49 22.67
C LEU A 207 -20.03 5.03 23.69
N ALA A 208 -20.51 4.17 24.59
CA ALA A 208 -21.45 4.56 25.64
C ALA A 208 -20.90 5.62 26.62
N SER A 209 -19.58 5.80 26.70
CA SER A 209 -18.99 6.90 27.48
C SER A 209 -19.00 8.23 26.73
N ILE A 210 -18.96 8.21 25.40
CA ILE A 210 -19.07 9.40 24.53
C ILE A 210 -20.54 9.84 24.47
N GLU A 211 -21.47 8.91 24.25
CA GLU A 211 -22.92 9.18 24.24
C GLU A 211 -23.38 9.85 25.55
N ARG A 212 -22.94 9.35 26.71
CA ARG A 212 -23.23 9.93 28.03
C ARG A 212 -22.66 11.34 28.25
N MET A 213 -21.72 11.80 27.44
CA MET A 213 -21.24 13.21 27.47
C MET A 213 -22.11 14.14 26.62
N GLY A 214 -23.20 13.62 26.05
CA GLY A 214 -24.16 14.34 25.21
C GLY A 214 -23.73 14.47 23.76
N TYR A 215 -23.01 13.47 23.23
CA TYR A 215 -22.66 13.43 21.80
C TYR A 215 -23.56 12.43 21.07
N GLU A 216 -24.07 12.81 19.90
CA GLU A 216 -24.50 11.85 18.88
C GLU A 216 -23.24 11.25 18.23
N LEU A 217 -23.18 9.95 17.96
CA LEU A 217 -22.02 9.33 17.30
C LEU A 217 -22.41 8.24 16.32
N ASP A 218 -21.56 8.04 15.32
CA ASP A 218 -21.57 6.85 14.47
C ASP A 218 -20.13 6.44 14.10
N HIS A 219 -19.96 5.21 13.63
CA HIS A 219 -18.69 4.68 13.17
C HIS A 219 -18.82 3.78 11.93
N THR A 220 -17.92 3.95 10.96
CA THR A 220 -17.94 3.14 9.74
C THR A 220 -16.53 2.78 9.27
N VAL A 221 -16.43 1.77 8.40
CA VAL A 221 -15.15 1.41 7.76
C VAL A 221 -15.16 2.01 6.37
N LYS A 222 -14.18 2.86 6.07
CA LYS A 222 -13.97 3.44 4.73
C LYS A 222 -12.68 2.92 4.12
N ASN A 223 -12.66 2.76 2.81
CA ASN A 223 -11.48 2.44 2.03
C ASN A 223 -10.95 3.72 1.38
N ALA A 224 -9.66 3.99 1.49
CA ALA A 224 -9.07 5.25 1.01
C ALA A 224 -9.18 5.42 -0.52
N ALA A 225 -9.21 4.30 -1.26
CA ALA A 225 -9.51 4.23 -2.68
C ALA A 225 -10.77 5.00 -3.09
N ASP A 226 -11.86 4.78 -2.35
CA ASP A 226 -13.20 5.33 -2.59
C ASP A 226 -13.21 6.87 -2.56
N TYR A 227 -12.16 7.48 -1.99
CA TYR A 227 -11.98 8.92 -1.80
C TYR A 227 -10.78 9.48 -2.59
N GLY A 228 -10.19 8.71 -3.51
CA GLY A 228 -9.15 9.20 -4.42
C GLY A 228 -7.70 9.05 -3.95
N ALA A 229 -7.43 8.24 -2.92
CA ALA A 229 -6.07 7.75 -2.66
C ALA A 229 -5.77 6.55 -3.58
N ALA A 230 -4.52 6.41 -4.04
CA ALA A 230 -4.10 5.25 -4.85
C ALA A 230 -3.73 4.03 -3.96
N THR A 231 -4.43 3.85 -2.84
CA THR A 231 -4.23 2.72 -1.92
C THR A 231 -5.54 2.16 -1.40
N SER A 232 -5.63 0.83 -1.34
CA SER A 232 -6.77 0.05 -0.82
C SER A 232 -6.80 0.00 0.73
N ARG A 233 -6.44 1.11 1.38
CA ARG A 233 -6.32 1.23 2.84
C ARG A 233 -7.69 1.33 3.51
N GLN A 234 -8.19 0.20 4.02
CA GLN A 234 -9.39 0.17 4.88
C GLN A 234 -9.10 0.63 6.31
N ARG A 235 -9.89 1.57 6.83
CA ARG A 235 -9.81 2.09 8.21
C ARG A 235 -11.18 2.34 8.82
N LEU A 236 -11.26 2.16 10.14
CA LEU A 236 -12.39 2.55 10.97
C LEU A 236 -12.31 4.05 11.20
N TYR A 237 -13.41 4.74 10.92
CA TYR A 237 -13.62 6.12 11.33
C TYR A 237 -14.79 6.15 12.31
N LEU A 238 -14.67 6.95 13.36
CA LEU A 238 -15.75 7.35 14.25
C LEU A 238 -15.88 8.86 14.17
N VAL A 239 -17.11 9.35 14.10
CA VAL A 239 -17.42 10.78 14.26
C VAL A 239 -18.44 10.89 15.39
N ALA A 240 -18.25 11.88 16.26
CA ALA A 240 -19.20 12.22 17.32
C ALA A 240 -19.41 13.73 17.36
N ARG A 241 -20.65 14.19 17.52
CA ARG A 241 -21.06 15.60 17.43
C ARG A 241 -21.83 16.04 18.67
N ARG A 242 -21.62 17.29 19.07
CA ARG A 242 -22.27 17.94 20.23
C ARG A 242 -22.91 19.28 19.90
N ASP A 243 -22.87 19.69 18.63
CA ASP A 243 -23.39 20.98 18.16
C ASP A 243 -24.91 20.97 17.88
N GLY A 244 -25.52 19.78 17.80
CA GLY A 244 -26.95 19.54 17.53
C GLY A 244 -27.23 19.05 16.11
N GLU A 245 -26.18 18.91 15.28
CA GLU A 245 -26.27 18.41 13.90
C GLU A 245 -25.97 16.90 13.86
N PRO A 246 -26.56 16.15 12.92
CA PRO A 246 -26.35 14.71 12.82
C PRO A 246 -24.97 14.34 12.26
N VAL A 247 -24.54 13.10 12.49
CA VAL A 247 -23.32 12.55 11.88
C VAL A 247 -23.56 12.27 10.39
N CYS A 248 -22.74 12.86 9.51
CA CYS A 248 -22.86 12.69 8.05
C CYS A 248 -21.65 11.96 7.47
N TRP A 249 -21.89 10.86 6.74
CA TRP A 249 -20.83 10.15 6.01
C TRP A 249 -20.76 10.59 4.55
N PRO A 250 -19.57 10.95 4.03
CA PRO A 250 -19.42 11.29 2.62
C PRO A 250 -19.64 10.06 1.73
N ALA A 251 -20.34 10.25 0.62
CA ALA A 251 -20.42 9.28 -0.46
C ALA A 251 -19.02 9.01 -1.06
N PRO A 252 -18.77 7.81 -1.61
CA PRO A 252 -17.62 7.56 -2.49
C PRO A 252 -17.56 8.58 -3.64
N THR A 253 -16.35 8.87 -4.09
CA THR A 253 -16.05 9.68 -5.27
C THR A 253 -15.36 8.87 -6.37
N HIS A 254 -14.85 7.69 -6.03
CA HIS A 254 -14.17 6.78 -6.94
C HIS A 254 -14.67 5.34 -6.73
N CYS A 255 -14.61 4.51 -7.77
CA CYS A 255 -14.87 3.07 -7.71
C CYS A 255 -13.96 2.31 -8.71
N LYS A 256 -13.96 0.97 -8.67
CA LYS A 256 -13.09 0.14 -9.53
C LYS A 256 -13.42 0.29 -11.02
N ALA A 257 -14.70 0.28 -11.35
CA ALA A 257 -15.23 0.38 -12.69
C ALA A 257 -16.53 1.18 -12.63
N PRO A 258 -16.52 2.49 -12.96
CA PRO A 258 -17.75 3.29 -12.96
C PRO A 258 -18.66 2.83 -14.09
N ALA A 259 -19.97 2.81 -13.82
CA ALA A 259 -20.97 2.57 -14.86
C ALA A 259 -21.00 3.76 -15.85
N PRO A 260 -21.33 3.54 -17.13
CA PRO A 260 -21.56 4.63 -18.07
C PRO A 260 -22.57 5.65 -17.52
N GLY A 261 -22.23 6.93 -17.55
CA GLY A 261 -23.05 8.01 -16.98
C GLY A 261 -22.96 8.20 -15.45
N SER A 262 -22.06 7.50 -14.76
CA SER A 262 -21.81 7.72 -13.33
C SER A 262 -20.85 8.88 -13.07
N ASP A 263 -21.14 9.72 -12.06
CA ASP A 263 -20.23 10.75 -11.56
C ASP A 263 -18.98 10.18 -10.83
N LEU A 264 -18.95 8.87 -10.56
CA LEU A 264 -17.83 8.21 -9.90
C LEU A 264 -16.62 8.10 -10.85
N LYS A 265 -15.44 8.46 -10.33
CA LYS A 265 -14.19 8.33 -11.08
C LYS A 265 -13.63 6.90 -10.98
N PRO A 266 -12.88 6.41 -11.98
CA PRO A 266 -12.11 5.18 -11.81
C PRO A 266 -11.09 5.37 -10.68
N TYR A 267 -10.80 4.30 -9.93
CA TYR A 267 -9.79 4.33 -8.88
C TYR A 267 -8.44 4.84 -9.38
N ARG A 268 -7.81 5.70 -8.59
CA ARG A 268 -6.43 6.14 -8.86
C ARG A 268 -5.47 4.96 -8.68
N VAL A 269 -4.51 4.88 -9.59
CA VAL A 269 -3.63 3.74 -9.78
C VAL A 269 -2.23 4.01 -9.22
N THR A 270 -1.43 2.97 -8.99
CA THR A 270 -0.06 3.15 -8.47
C THR A 270 0.83 3.85 -9.49
N ALA A 271 0.64 3.59 -10.79
CA ALA A 271 1.44 4.12 -11.90
C ALA A 271 1.52 5.67 -11.93
N ASP A 272 0.43 6.38 -11.58
CA ASP A 272 0.36 7.84 -11.41
C ASP A 272 1.40 8.41 -10.42
N HIS A 273 1.92 7.55 -9.55
CA HIS A 273 2.76 7.88 -8.42
C HIS A 273 4.16 7.25 -8.49
N ILE A 274 4.45 6.47 -9.54
CA ILE A 274 5.78 5.90 -9.77
C ILE A 274 6.68 6.92 -10.46
N ASP A 275 7.91 7.02 -9.97
CA ASP A 275 8.98 7.77 -10.62
C ASP A 275 9.73 6.84 -11.59
N TRP A 276 9.26 6.80 -12.83
CA TRP A 276 9.78 5.93 -13.89
C TRP A 276 11.19 6.28 -14.36
N SER A 277 11.75 7.43 -13.96
CA SER A 277 13.17 7.73 -14.21
C SER A 277 14.10 7.05 -13.21
N ILE A 278 13.60 6.45 -12.12
CA ILE A 278 14.41 5.70 -11.16
C ILE A 278 14.52 4.24 -11.66
N PRO A 279 15.69 3.80 -12.16
CA PRO A 279 15.83 2.47 -12.76
C PRO A 279 15.72 1.36 -11.72
N CYS A 280 15.26 0.18 -12.17
CA CYS A 280 15.22 -1.03 -11.36
C CYS A 280 16.50 -1.86 -11.57
N PRO A 281 17.42 -1.99 -10.60
CA PRO A 281 18.64 -2.78 -10.79
C PRO A 281 18.35 -4.26 -10.97
N SER A 282 19.08 -4.94 -11.87
CA SER A 282 18.92 -6.36 -12.15
C SER A 282 18.87 -7.21 -10.86
N ILE A 283 17.99 -8.20 -10.83
CA ILE A 283 17.92 -9.20 -9.74
C ILE A 283 19.14 -10.14 -9.74
N PHE A 284 19.84 -10.24 -10.88
CA PHE A 284 20.95 -11.16 -11.09
C PHE A 284 22.32 -10.63 -10.64
N LEU A 285 22.43 -9.33 -10.33
CA LEU A 285 23.68 -8.74 -9.83
C LEU A 285 24.19 -9.49 -8.59
N THR A 286 25.49 -9.71 -8.56
CA THR A 286 26.26 -9.96 -7.33
C THR A 286 26.31 -8.70 -6.46
N LYS A 287 26.83 -8.83 -5.24
CA LYS A 287 27.05 -7.70 -4.33
C LYS A 287 28.18 -6.80 -4.86
N GLU A 288 29.15 -7.40 -5.51
CA GLU A 288 30.35 -6.78 -6.05
C GLU A 288 30.00 -5.93 -7.29
N GLU A 289 29.23 -6.48 -8.23
CA GLU A 289 28.72 -5.75 -9.41
C GLU A 289 27.78 -4.61 -9.01
N ALA A 290 26.86 -4.85 -8.06
CA ALA A 290 25.99 -3.80 -7.55
C ALA A 290 26.81 -2.64 -6.94
N ARG A 291 27.86 -2.94 -6.17
CA ARG A 291 28.76 -1.93 -5.62
C ARG A 291 29.56 -1.20 -6.71
N ALA A 292 30.03 -1.92 -7.74
CA ALA A 292 30.74 -1.32 -8.88
C ALA A 292 29.85 -0.34 -9.68
N GLN A 293 28.54 -0.60 -9.75
CA GLN A 293 27.53 0.29 -10.31
C GLN A 293 27.10 1.44 -9.36
N GLY A 294 27.73 1.57 -8.18
CA GLY A 294 27.39 2.57 -7.17
C GLY A 294 26.08 2.30 -6.42
N LEU A 295 25.49 1.11 -6.56
CA LEU A 295 24.17 0.77 -6.04
C LEU A 295 24.24 0.19 -4.63
N ASN A 296 23.57 0.85 -3.68
CA ASN A 296 23.39 0.33 -2.32
C ASN A 296 22.17 -0.60 -2.23
N VAL A 297 22.22 -1.74 -2.94
CA VAL A 297 21.15 -2.75 -2.95
C VAL A 297 21.62 -4.07 -2.35
N LYS A 298 20.71 -4.77 -1.65
CA LYS A 298 20.99 -6.12 -1.15
C LYS A 298 20.98 -7.10 -2.32
N ARG A 299 22.13 -7.76 -2.52
CA ARG A 299 22.34 -8.85 -3.48
C ARG A 299 23.22 -9.95 -2.85
N PRO A 300 23.03 -11.24 -3.21
CA PRO A 300 21.87 -11.77 -3.93
C PRO A 300 20.57 -11.54 -3.16
N LEU A 301 19.44 -11.62 -3.87
CA LEU A 301 18.12 -11.54 -3.24
C LEU A 301 17.82 -12.82 -2.44
N ALA A 302 16.95 -12.72 -1.43
CA ALA A 302 16.50 -13.90 -0.69
C ALA A 302 15.52 -14.73 -1.55
N ASP A 303 15.52 -16.06 -1.39
CA ASP A 303 14.76 -16.99 -2.24
C ASP A 303 13.27 -16.65 -2.34
N ALA A 304 12.62 -16.34 -1.22
CA ALA A 304 11.21 -15.92 -1.20
C ALA A 304 10.95 -14.59 -1.95
N THR A 305 11.97 -13.79 -2.22
CA THR A 305 11.87 -12.59 -3.09
C THR A 305 11.93 -13.01 -4.55
N LEU A 306 12.90 -13.88 -4.89
CA LEU A 306 13.06 -14.45 -6.23
C LEU A 306 11.79 -15.22 -6.67
N GLU A 307 11.22 -16.02 -5.79
CA GLU A 307 9.95 -16.74 -5.98
C GLU A 307 8.80 -15.78 -6.32
N ARG A 308 8.63 -14.68 -5.56
CA ARG A 308 7.59 -13.67 -5.82
C ARG A 308 7.82 -12.93 -7.15
N VAL A 309 9.07 -12.68 -7.51
CA VAL A 309 9.44 -12.07 -8.79
C VAL A 309 9.11 -13.03 -9.93
N ALA A 310 9.49 -14.31 -9.84
CA ALA A 310 9.18 -15.32 -10.85
C ALA A 310 7.67 -15.51 -11.05
N ILE A 311 6.90 -15.65 -9.95
CA ILE A 311 5.43 -15.71 -9.99
C ILE A 311 4.84 -14.46 -10.69
N GLY A 312 5.40 -13.28 -10.44
CA GLY A 312 4.94 -12.04 -11.05
C GLY A 312 5.30 -11.92 -12.54
N VAL A 313 6.51 -12.31 -12.95
CA VAL A 313 6.88 -12.35 -14.38
C VAL A 313 5.98 -13.34 -15.11
N ILE A 314 5.83 -14.57 -14.57
CA ILE A 314 4.95 -15.58 -15.17
C ILE A 314 3.53 -15.02 -15.29
N ARG A 315 2.94 -14.51 -14.20
CA ARG A 315 1.53 -14.13 -14.23
C ARG A 315 1.22 -12.84 -14.99
N GLU A 316 1.97 -11.77 -14.72
CA GLU A 316 1.67 -10.43 -15.24
C GLU A 316 2.30 -10.18 -16.63
N VAL A 317 3.41 -10.86 -16.95
CA VAL A 317 4.17 -10.63 -18.18
C VAL A 317 4.04 -11.78 -19.19
N LEU A 318 3.98 -13.05 -18.74
CA LEU A 318 3.85 -14.21 -19.65
C LEU A 318 2.41 -14.69 -19.86
N THR A 319 1.55 -14.69 -18.83
CA THR A 319 0.24 -15.38 -18.86
C THR A 319 -0.98 -14.45 -18.75
N ASN A 320 -1.07 -13.41 -19.58
CA ASN A 320 -2.27 -12.54 -19.63
C ASN A 320 -3.15 -12.70 -20.92
N PRO A 321 -3.74 -13.90 -21.18
CA PRO A 321 -4.92 -14.08 -22.05
C PRO A 321 -6.21 -14.37 -21.22
N LYS A 322 -7.41 -14.20 -21.79
CA LYS A 322 -8.70 -14.30 -21.05
C LYS A 322 -9.37 -15.71 -21.03
N PRO A 323 -10.24 -16.03 -20.03
CA PRO A 323 -10.82 -17.38 -19.80
C PRO A 323 -12.20 -17.68 -20.46
N PHE A 324 -12.65 -18.95 -20.44
CA PHE A 324 -13.97 -19.44 -20.91
C PHE A 324 -14.52 -20.66 -20.11
N ILE A 325 -15.76 -21.11 -20.33
CA ILE A 325 -16.44 -22.22 -19.59
C ILE A 325 -16.72 -23.43 -20.50
N ILE A 326 -16.63 -24.65 -19.96
CA ILE A 326 -16.94 -25.93 -20.62
C ILE A 326 -17.86 -26.82 -19.77
N GLU A 327 -18.60 -27.73 -20.41
CA GLU A 327 -19.42 -28.76 -19.73
C GLU A 327 -18.68 -30.12 -19.69
N LEU A 328 -18.80 -30.83 -18.57
CA LEU A 328 -18.11 -32.06 -18.19
C LEU A 328 -19.11 -33.16 -17.79
N ALA A 329 -20.11 -33.44 -18.62
CA ALA A 329 -21.07 -34.51 -18.42
C ALA A 329 -20.92 -35.62 -19.47
N ASN A 330 -21.05 -36.89 -19.05
CA ASN A 330 -20.80 -38.09 -19.88
C ASN A 330 -21.69 -38.23 -21.15
N TRP A 331 -22.71 -37.38 -21.30
CA TRP A 331 -23.67 -37.38 -22.41
C TRP A 331 -23.68 -36.04 -23.19
N SER A 332 -23.02 -35.00 -22.69
CA SER A 332 -23.04 -33.67 -23.32
C SER A 332 -22.26 -33.63 -24.64
N GLY A 333 -22.84 -32.99 -25.67
CA GLY A 333 -22.13 -32.64 -26.89
C GLY A 333 -21.04 -31.58 -26.64
N ARG A 334 -20.14 -31.35 -27.61
CA ARG A 334 -18.93 -30.50 -27.47
C ARG A 334 -19.22 -28.98 -27.38
N GLY A 335 -20.03 -28.55 -26.41
CA GLY A 335 -20.38 -27.14 -26.16
C GLY A 335 -19.35 -26.39 -25.31
N VAL A 336 -19.13 -25.11 -25.64
CA VAL A 336 -18.24 -24.18 -24.94
C VAL A 336 -18.98 -22.84 -24.82
N ASP A 337 -18.94 -22.21 -23.64
CA ASP A 337 -19.61 -20.95 -23.35
C ASP A 337 -18.63 -19.85 -22.87
N SER A 338 -18.94 -18.59 -23.14
CA SER A 338 -18.16 -17.44 -22.67
C SER A 338 -18.43 -17.14 -21.18
N VAL A 339 -17.43 -16.64 -20.46
CA VAL A 339 -17.63 -16.08 -19.10
C VAL A 339 -18.49 -14.81 -19.07
N ASP A 340 -18.61 -14.12 -20.21
CA ASP A 340 -19.36 -12.87 -20.35
C ASP A 340 -20.82 -13.09 -20.81
N ALA A 341 -21.29 -14.34 -20.88
CA ALA A 341 -22.65 -14.72 -21.31
C ALA A 341 -23.41 -15.53 -20.23
N PRO A 342 -24.76 -15.58 -20.26
CA PRO A 342 -25.55 -16.37 -19.31
C PRO A 342 -25.30 -17.88 -19.43
N LEU A 343 -25.18 -18.56 -18.29
CA LEU A 343 -24.94 -20.01 -18.23
C LEU A 343 -26.18 -20.82 -18.68
N ARG A 344 -25.94 -21.98 -19.29
CA ARG A 344 -26.99 -22.94 -19.69
C ARG A 344 -27.64 -23.63 -18.49
N THR A 345 -28.78 -24.29 -18.73
CA THR A 345 -29.58 -24.99 -17.72
C THR A 345 -28.75 -26.00 -16.92
N ILE A 346 -28.60 -25.75 -15.62
CA ILE A 346 -27.87 -26.62 -14.69
C ILE A 346 -28.71 -27.85 -14.36
N THR A 347 -28.19 -29.05 -14.62
CA THR A 347 -28.83 -30.32 -14.29
C THR A 347 -28.25 -30.92 -13.00
N GLY A 348 -29.02 -31.78 -12.32
CA GLY A 348 -28.67 -32.32 -11.00
C GLY A 348 -27.62 -33.44 -10.96
N TRP A 349 -27.01 -33.79 -12.10
CA TRP A 349 -26.04 -34.88 -12.21
C TRP A 349 -25.08 -34.62 -13.40
N PRO A 350 -23.76 -34.89 -13.33
CA PRO A 350 -23.04 -35.66 -12.31
C PRO A 350 -22.94 -35.01 -10.92
N LYS A 351 -22.82 -35.84 -9.88
CA LYS A 351 -22.60 -35.40 -8.49
C LYS A 351 -21.26 -34.65 -8.39
N GLY A 352 -21.35 -33.33 -8.26
CA GLY A 352 -20.20 -32.42 -8.31
C GLY A 352 -20.46 -31.18 -9.17
N GLY A 353 -21.47 -31.24 -10.06
CA GLY A 353 -21.78 -30.18 -11.01
C GLY A 353 -21.17 -30.46 -12.39
N ALA A 354 -21.86 -29.98 -13.43
CA ALA A 354 -21.52 -30.30 -14.82
C ALA A 354 -20.60 -29.27 -15.51
N PHE A 355 -20.27 -28.13 -14.90
CA PHE A 355 -19.53 -27.04 -15.58
C PHE A 355 -18.16 -26.76 -14.95
N ALA A 356 -17.16 -26.49 -15.78
CA ALA A 356 -15.81 -26.12 -15.37
C ALA A 356 -15.29 -24.90 -16.15
N LEU A 357 -14.54 -24.03 -15.47
CA LEU A 357 -13.85 -22.89 -16.09
C LEU A 357 -12.51 -23.37 -16.67
N CYS A 358 -12.25 -23.07 -17.94
CA CYS A 358 -11.01 -23.38 -18.64
C CYS A 358 -10.27 -22.08 -19.03
N ASN A 359 -8.94 -22.07 -18.91
CA ASN A 359 -8.13 -20.86 -19.13
C ASN A 359 -6.74 -21.21 -19.72
N PRO A 360 -6.57 -21.27 -21.06
CA PRO A 360 -5.32 -21.68 -21.72
C PRO A 360 -4.62 -20.60 -22.58
N SER A 361 -3.40 -20.90 -23.06
CA SER A 361 -2.37 -19.94 -23.52
C SER A 361 -1.96 -20.09 -25.01
N LEU A 362 -1.24 -19.09 -25.58
CA LEU A 362 -0.41 -19.13 -26.83
C LEU A 362 -1.17 -19.35 -28.18
N ALA A 363 -0.62 -19.15 -29.40
CA ALA A 363 0.41 -18.26 -29.99
C ALA A 363 0.39 -18.42 -31.56
N PRO A 364 1.00 -17.52 -32.38
CA PRO A 364 1.71 -18.05 -33.56
C PRO A 364 2.97 -17.28 -34.04
N LEU A 365 3.89 -18.06 -34.62
CA LEU A 365 4.95 -17.62 -35.54
C LEU A 365 4.38 -17.47 -36.96
N ALA A 366 4.74 -16.41 -37.68
CA ALA A 366 4.39 -16.24 -39.10
C ALA A 366 5.64 -16.00 -39.96
N VAL A 367 6.42 -17.06 -40.20
CA VAL A 367 7.38 -17.10 -41.32
C VAL A 367 6.61 -17.42 -42.60
N ARG A 368 6.87 -16.69 -43.69
CA ARG A 368 6.69 -17.23 -45.04
C ARG A 368 7.95 -17.05 -45.86
N HIS A 369 8.55 -18.18 -46.22
CA HIS A 369 9.52 -18.26 -47.30
C HIS A 369 8.82 -18.17 -48.67
N PHE A 370 9.59 -17.68 -49.64
CA PHE A 370 9.42 -17.71 -51.11
C PHE A 370 8.59 -16.61 -51.80
N GLY A 371 9.26 -15.93 -52.73
CA GLY A 371 8.67 -15.67 -54.06
C GLY A 371 8.58 -14.22 -54.57
N LYS A 372 9.71 -13.50 -54.68
CA LYS A 372 9.88 -12.27 -55.50
C LYS A 372 8.63 -11.35 -55.63
N GLY A 373 8.27 -10.64 -54.56
CA GLY A 373 7.33 -9.50 -54.59
C GLY A 373 7.91 -8.36 -53.76
N GLY A 374 7.88 -7.13 -54.30
CA GLY A 374 8.57 -5.97 -53.72
C GLY A 374 7.89 -5.33 -52.51
N GLU A 375 8.62 -4.42 -51.87
CA GLU A 375 8.22 -3.64 -50.71
C GLU A 375 7.53 -2.32 -51.13
N HIS A 376 6.71 -1.74 -50.25
CA HIS A 376 6.05 -0.45 -50.43
C HIS A 376 6.26 0.45 -49.21
N GLY A 377 6.44 1.76 -49.44
CA GLY A 377 6.69 2.75 -48.40
C GLY A 377 5.43 3.24 -47.69
N VAL A 378 5.61 3.73 -46.45
CA VAL A 378 4.52 4.33 -45.62
C VAL A 378 3.86 5.56 -46.26
N ASP A 379 4.58 6.23 -47.17
CA ASP A 379 4.14 7.47 -47.82
C ASP A 379 3.46 7.24 -49.19
N GLU A 380 3.35 5.99 -49.65
CA GLU A 380 2.68 5.65 -50.92
C GLU A 380 1.15 5.49 -50.73
N PRO A 381 0.32 5.88 -51.71
CA PRO A 381 -1.13 5.68 -51.65
C PRO A 381 -1.49 4.20 -51.50
N ALA A 382 -2.38 3.89 -50.56
CA ALA A 382 -2.83 2.52 -50.32
C ALA A 382 -3.43 1.90 -51.60
N ALA A 383 -2.92 0.72 -51.98
CA ALA A 383 -3.42 -0.03 -53.13
C ALA A 383 -4.91 -0.38 -52.99
N ALA A 384 -5.61 -0.47 -54.13
CA ALA A 384 -7.06 -0.65 -54.18
C ALA A 384 -7.54 -1.85 -53.34
N ILE A 385 -8.48 -1.58 -52.42
CA ILE A 385 -9.06 -2.59 -51.52
C ILE A 385 -9.91 -3.56 -52.35
N MET A 386 -9.38 -4.75 -52.60
CA MET A 386 -10.14 -5.82 -53.26
C MET A 386 -11.05 -6.55 -52.28
N ALA A 387 -12.29 -6.82 -52.71
CA ALA A 387 -13.26 -7.56 -51.93
C ALA A 387 -12.79 -9.00 -51.68
N GLY A 388 -12.42 -9.31 -50.43
CA GLY A 388 -11.93 -10.62 -50.00
C GLY A 388 -10.72 -10.58 -49.06
N GLY A 389 -9.98 -9.46 -49.02
CA GLY A 389 -8.87 -9.27 -48.07
C GLY A 389 -9.32 -8.66 -46.74
N GLY A 390 -9.48 -9.46 -45.69
CA GLY A 390 -10.01 -9.03 -44.40
C GLY A 390 -9.14 -8.06 -43.60
N GLY A 391 -9.24 -6.75 -43.91
CA GLY A 391 -9.01 -5.60 -43.02
C GLY A 391 -7.72 -5.58 -42.18
N LYS A 392 -6.67 -4.91 -42.67
CA LYS A 392 -5.49 -4.54 -41.86
C LYS A 392 -5.46 -3.04 -41.53
N SER A 393 -5.66 -2.69 -40.27
CA SER A 393 -5.16 -1.47 -39.59
C SER A 393 -5.57 -1.53 -38.11
N MET A 394 -4.63 -1.40 -37.16
CA MET A 394 -4.92 -1.43 -35.71
C MET A 394 -4.00 -0.51 -34.89
N LEU A 395 -4.52 -0.07 -33.73
CA LEU A 395 -3.99 0.99 -32.85
C LEU A 395 -3.01 0.44 -31.78
N ALA A 396 -2.10 1.27 -31.24
CA ALA A 396 -1.00 0.84 -30.35
C ALA A 396 -0.87 1.65 -29.02
N ALA A 397 -0.29 1.02 -27.97
CA ALA A 397 0.29 1.69 -26.78
C ALA A 397 1.10 0.72 -25.85
N PRO A 398 2.44 0.79 -25.83
CA PRO A 398 3.22 0.49 -24.59
C PRO A 398 4.51 1.31 -24.32
N LEU A 399 4.81 1.58 -23.04
CA LEU A 399 5.84 2.52 -22.53
C LEU A 399 7.28 2.26 -23.03
N MET A 400 7.99 3.32 -23.46
CA MET A 400 9.34 3.25 -24.06
C MET A 400 10.42 3.83 -23.13
N VAL A 401 11.40 3.01 -22.79
CA VAL A 401 12.56 3.39 -21.96
C VAL A 401 13.73 3.78 -22.85
N GLN A 402 14.23 5.00 -22.70
CA GLN A 402 15.40 5.48 -23.43
C GLN A 402 16.69 5.18 -22.63
N ALA A 403 17.39 4.12 -23.01
CA ALA A 403 18.60 3.64 -22.33
C ALA A 403 19.88 3.99 -23.13
N ASN A 404 20.16 5.28 -23.26
CA ASN A 404 21.42 5.76 -23.84
C ASN A 404 22.58 5.35 -22.91
N GLY A 405 23.51 4.51 -23.38
CA GLY A 405 24.60 3.96 -22.55
C GLY A 405 25.37 5.03 -21.76
N GLY A 406 25.26 4.98 -20.42
CA GLY A 406 25.84 5.96 -19.50
C GLY A 406 24.85 6.50 -18.46
N PHE A 407 25.35 7.22 -17.46
CA PHE A 407 24.54 7.88 -16.42
C PHE A 407 23.82 9.12 -16.99
N ASN A 408 22.78 8.91 -17.79
CA ASN A 408 22.00 9.97 -18.42
C ASN A 408 20.78 10.39 -17.60
N THR A 409 20.50 11.70 -17.56
CA THR A 409 19.42 12.33 -16.76
C THR A 409 18.12 12.54 -17.55
N VAL A 410 17.98 11.93 -18.73
CA VAL A 410 16.81 12.08 -19.60
C VAL A 410 15.67 11.18 -19.11
N PRO A 411 14.48 11.72 -18.79
CA PRO A 411 13.34 10.91 -18.36
C PRO A 411 12.85 9.95 -19.46
N ALA A 412 12.36 8.77 -19.07
CA ALA A 412 11.61 7.89 -19.96
C ALA A 412 10.34 8.59 -20.49
N ARG A 413 9.95 8.29 -21.73
CA ARG A 413 8.79 8.92 -22.39
C ARG A 413 7.53 8.08 -22.17
N SER A 414 6.37 8.74 -22.16
CA SER A 414 5.10 8.03 -22.32
C SER A 414 5.06 7.42 -23.72
N VAL A 415 4.32 6.32 -23.90
CA VAL A 415 4.04 5.83 -25.26
C VAL A 415 3.06 6.70 -26.03
N ALA A 416 2.31 7.54 -25.33
CA ALA A 416 1.53 8.59 -25.99
C ALA A 416 2.44 9.68 -26.60
N ASP A 417 3.72 9.74 -26.21
CA ASP A 417 4.67 10.71 -26.73
C ASP A 417 5.44 10.14 -27.93
N PRO A 418 5.76 10.95 -28.95
CA PRO A 418 6.62 10.52 -30.05
C PRO A 418 7.98 10.01 -29.57
N CYS A 419 8.48 8.96 -30.22
CA CYS A 419 9.83 8.42 -29.98
C CYS A 419 10.91 9.50 -30.18
N SER A 420 12.01 9.44 -29.43
CA SER A 420 13.15 10.33 -29.66
C SER A 420 14.02 9.82 -30.82
N THR A 421 14.85 10.72 -31.37
CA THR A 421 15.75 10.43 -32.49
C THR A 421 16.56 9.16 -32.26
N ILE A 422 16.49 8.22 -33.21
CA ILE A 422 17.26 6.98 -33.22
C ILE A 422 18.60 7.27 -33.90
N THR A 423 19.71 7.11 -33.19
CA THR A 423 21.07 7.24 -33.77
C THR A 423 21.62 5.90 -34.26
N SER A 424 22.67 5.94 -35.08
CA SER A 424 23.31 4.78 -35.70
C SER A 424 24.07 3.84 -34.76
N SER A 425 24.15 4.12 -33.45
CA SER A 425 24.84 3.28 -32.47
C SER A 425 23.87 2.66 -31.45
N GLY A 426 23.40 1.45 -31.75
CA GLY A 426 22.68 0.56 -30.83
C GLY A 426 21.18 0.84 -30.65
N SER A 427 20.46 -0.13 -30.08
CA SER A 427 19.03 0.02 -29.77
C SER A 427 18.83 0.97 -28.58
N GLN A 428 18.46 2.22 -28.90
CA GLN A 428 18.34 3.30 -27.91
C GLN A 428 17.01 3.31 -27.16
N GLN A 429 16.05 2.49 -27.61
CA GLN A 429 14.68 2.43 -27.12
C GLN A 429 14.36 1.00 -26.73
N GLN A 430 13.93 0.80 -25.48
CA GLN A 430 13.66 -0.51 -24.93
C GLN A 430 12.22 -0.57 -24.44
N LEU A 431 11.51 -1.63 -24.80
CA LEU A 431 10.20 -1.93 -24.25
C LEU A 431 10.39 -2.50 -22.84
N ALA A 432 9.63 -1.99 -21.86
CA ALA A 432 9.67 -2.51 -20.51
C ALA A 432 8.26 -2.75 -19.96
N SER A 433 8.01 -3.95 -19.45
CA SER A 433 6.77 -4.29 -18.73
C SER A 433 7.06 -4.38 -17.24
N ALA A 434 6.19 -3.84 -16.40
CA ALA A 434 6.42 -3.67 -14.98
C ALA A 434 5.29 -4.23 -14.12
N PHE A 435 5.60 -4.67 -12.91
CA PHE A 435 4.62 -5.10 -11.92
C PHE A 435 5.11 -4.83 -10.49
N MET A 436 4.16 -4.76 -9.57
CA MET A 436 4.36 -4.54 -8.15
C MET A 436 4.46 -5.87 -7.41
N VAL A 437 5.54 -6.06 -6.63
CA VAL A 437 5.66 -7.18 -5.69
C VAL A 437 5.50 -6.71 -4.25
N HIS A 438 4.77 -7.51 -3.48
CA HIS A 438 4.54 -7.28 -2.05
C HIS A 438 5.44 -8.22 -1.26
N LEU A 439 6.46 -7.69 -0.58
CA LEU A 439 7.48 -8.48 0.15
C LEU A 439 6.97 -8.98 1.51
N ARG A 440 5.69 -9.35 1.57
CA ARG A 440 4.98 -9.81 2.77
C ARG A 440 4.21 -11.09 2.45
N LYS A 441 4.04 -11.96 3.46
CA LYS A 441 3.52 -13.33 3.29
C LYS A 441 2.18 -13.36 2.55
N ASN A 442 2.11 -14.24 1.56
CA ASN A 442 0.90 -14.68 0.83
C ASN A 442 0.14 -13.58 0.07
N LEU A 443 0.76 -12.42 -0.20
CA LEU A 443 0.19 -11.46 -1.14
C LEU A 443 0.65 -11.79 -2.57
N PRO A 444 -0.27 -11.93 -3.55
CA PRO A 444 0.10 -12.02 -4.96
C PRO A 444 0.79 -10.73 -5.42
N PRO A 445 1.55 -10.74 -6.53
CA PRO A 445 1.90 -9.51 -7.23
C PRO A 445 0.66 -8.73 -7.71
N SER A 446 0.84 -7.56 -8.31
CA SER A 446 -0.21 -6.77 -8.96
C SER A 446 0.39 -5.85 -10.02
N THR A 447 -0.38 -5.32 -10.96
CA THR A 447 0.17 -4.38 -11.96
C THR A 447 0.37 -2.97 -11.38
N PRO A 448 1.13 -2.06 -12.02
CA PRO A 448 1.23 -0.65 -11.63
C PRO A 448 -0.10 0.10 -11.79
N GLU A 449 -0.95 -0.33 -12.73
CA GLU A 449 -2.32 0.20 -12.94
C GLU A 449 -3.29 -0.30 -11.84
N SER A 450 -2.84 -1.19 -10.96
CA SER A 450 -3.59 -1.57 -9.76
C SER A 450 -3.37 -0.56 -8.63
N GLN A 451 -4.31 -0.51 -7.68
CA GLN A 451 -4.11 0.27 -6.45
C GLN A 451 -3.09 -0.40 -5.53
N LEU A 452 -2.26 0.39 -4.86
CA LEU A 452 -1.30 -0.14 -3.90
C LEU A 452 -2.05 -0.78 -2.71
N PRO A 453 -1.62 -1.93 -2.18
CA PRO A 453 -2.11 -2.42 -0.90
C PRO A 453 -1.88 -1.43 0.24
N THR A 454 -2.43 -1.74 1.43
CA THR A 454 -2.23 -0.90 2.61
C THR A 454 -0.74 -0.71 2.90
N ILE A 455 -0.25 0.52 2.79
CA ILE A 455 1.09 0.91 3.22
C ILE A 455 1.21 0.67 4.73
N VAL A 456 2.30 0.04 5.17
CA VAL A 456 2.54 -0.35 6.56
C VAL A 456 3.89 0.15 7.05
N SER A 457 3.96 0.40 8.35
CA SER A 457 5.12 1.01 9.04
C SER A 457 6.33 0.09 9.20
N ALA A 458 6.21 -1.21 8.88
CA ALA A 458 7.26 -2.21 9.07
C ALA A 458 8.30 -2.23 7.93
N GLY A 459 8.83 -1.07 7.56
CA GLY A 459 9.82 -0.93 6.49
C GLY A 459 9.28 -1.12 5.07
N GLN A 460 10.17 -1.14 4.08
CA GLN A 460 9.79 -1.23 2.68
C GLN A 460 9.28 -2.65 2.34
N HIS A 461 7.99 -2.76 2.03
CA HIS A 461 7.32 -4.01 1.65
C HIS A 461 6.67 -3.96 0.25
N HIS A 462 6.81 -2.85 -0.47
CA HIS A 462 6.31 -2.67 -1.82
C HIS A 462 7.51 -2.37 -2.72
N ALA A 463 7.64 -3.11 -3.82
CA ALA A 463 8.74 -2.96 -4.75
C ALA A 463 8.22 -3.04 -6.19
N LEU A 464 8.84 -2.24 -7.06
CA LEU A 464 8.64 -2.24 -8.49
C LEU A 464 9.59 -3.28 -9.10
N VAL A 465 9.02 -4.23 -9.84
CA VAL A 465 9.75 -5.09 -10.77
C VAL A 465 9.55 -4.53 -12.17
N GLN A 466 10.62 -4.52 -12.95
CA GLN A 466 10.61 -4.12 -14.35
C GLN A 466 11.32 -5.20 -15.15
N THR A 467 10.68 -5.68 -16.22
CA THR A 467 11.29 -6.58 -17.21
C THR A 467 11.82 -5.73 -18.35
N VAL A 468 13.05 -6.01 -18.79
CA VAL A 468 13.65 -5.37 -19.97
C VAL A 468 13.47 -6.32 -21.14
N MET A 469 12.92 -5.81 -22.26
CA MET A 469 12.64 -6.61 -23.44
C MET A 469 13.34 -6.10 -24.69
N ALA A 470 13.83 -7.03 -25.50
CA ALA A 470 14.41 -6.77 -26.82
C ALA A 470 13.61 -7.51 -27.90
N SER A 471 13.46 -6.90 -29.07
CA SER A 471 12.82 -7.54 -30.23
C SER A 471 13.88 -8.29 -31.05
N PRO A 472 13.66 -9.57 -31.41
CA PRO A 472 14.51 -10.26 -32.38
C PRO A 472 14.32 -9.64 -33.77
N GLY A 473 15.41 -9.21 -34.40
CA GLY A 473 15.42 -8.61 -35.74
C GLY A 473 16.45 -9.24 -36.67
N GLU A 474 16.64 -8.63 -37.84
CA GLU A 474 17.48 -9.13 -38.95
C GLU A 474 18.96 -9.35 -38.57
N PHE A 475 19.45 -8.64 -37.54
CA PHE A 475 20.80 -8.76 -36.99
C PHE A 475 20.89 -9.56 -35.66
N GLY A 476 19.79 -10.15 -35.19
CA GLY A 476 19.73 -10.90 -33.93
C GLY A 476 19.73 -10.04 -32.65
N LEU A 477 19.85 -10.69 -31.50
CA LEU A 477 20.13 -10.06 -30.20
C LEU A 477 21.64 -9.78 -30.10
N THR A 478 22.07 -8.77 -29.33
CA THR A 478 23.51 -8.65 -29.01
C THR A 478 23.95 -9.81 -28.09
N PRO A 479 25.24 -10.17 -28.05
CA PRO A 479 25.73 -11.24 -27.16
C PRO A 479 25.36 -11.04 -25.68
N GLU A 480 25.33 -9.79 -25.22
CA GLU A 480 24.95 -9.42 -23.85
C GLU A 480 23.46 -9.61 -23.60
N GLN A 481 22.62 -9.29 -24.61
CA GLN A 481 21.17 -9.47 -24.58
C GLN A 481 20.80 -10.95 -24.64
N GLU A 482 21.47 -11.74 -25.48
CA GLU A 482 21.30 -13.19 -25.56
C GLU A 482 21.71 -13.87 -24.25
N ALA A 483 22.89 -13.53 -23.70
CA ALA A 483 23.32 -14.01 -22.40
C ALA A 483 22.34 -13.59 -21.28
N GLY A 484 21.76 -12.39 -21.36
CA GLY A 484 20.68 -11.94 -20.47
C GLY A 484 19.42 -12.80 -20.58
N ALA A 485 18.95 -13.04 -21.80
CA ALA A 485 17.78 -13.86 -22.07
C ALA A 485 17.95 -15.31 -21.61
N LEU A 486 19.14 -15.89 -21.79
CA LEU A 486 19.47 -17.22 -21.28
C LEU A 486 19.48 -17.27 -19.74
N ARG A 487 19.99 -16.23 -19.05
CA ARG A 487 19.88 -16.10 -17.58
C ARG A 487 18.41 -16.00 -17.12
N VAL A 488 17.59 -15.21 -17.80
CA VAL A 488 16.16 -15.08 -17.51
C VAL A 488 15.42 -16.40 -17.74
N SER A 489 15.72 -17.12 -18.83
CA SER A 489 15.13 -18.42 -19.11
C SER A 489 15.51 -19.45 -18.04
N ALA A 490 16.80 -19.62 -17.73
CA ALA A 490 17.27 -20.51 -16.68
C ALA A 490 16.65 -20.17 -15.30
N PHE A 491 16.50 -18.88 -15.00
CA PHE A 491 15.81 -18.42 -13.79
C PHE A 491 14.35 -18.85 -13.77
N LEU A 492 13.57 -18.56 -14.82
CA LEU A 492 12.13 -18.85 -14.84
C LEU A 492 11.83 -20.35 -14.97
N MET A 493 12.63 -21.12 -15.71
CA MET A 493 12.51 -22.59 -15.79
C MET A 493 12.56 -23.24 -14.40
N ARG A 494 13.37 -22.74 -13.47
CA ARG A 494 13.44 -23.24 -12.09
C ARG A 494 12.18 -22.99 -11.26
N TYR A 495 11.32 -22.04 -11.65
CA TYR A 495 10.01 -21.79 -11.04
C TYR A 495 8.84 -22.31 -11.91
N TYR A 496 9.13 -22.84 -13.10
CA TYR A 496 8.13 -23.34 -14.05
C TYR A 496 8.04 -24.87 -13.99
N SER A 497 7.36 -25.38 -12.97
CA SER A 497 7.10 -26.82 -12.81
C SER A 497 5.75 -27.10 -12.15
N SER A 498 4.91 -27.88 -12.82
CA SER A 498 3.75 -28.54 -12.25
C SER A 498 4.19 -29.71 -11.36
N GLY A 499 4.78 -29.43 -10.19
CA GLY A 499 5.26 -30.51 -9.30
C GLY A 499 6.00 -30.10 -8.03
N GLY A 500 6.44 -28.84 -7.87
CA GLY A 500 7.00 -28.36 -6.59
C GLY A 500 8.35 -28.96 -6.18
N GLN A 501 9.16 -29.44 -7.13
CA GLN A 501 10.59 -29.70 -6.89
C GLN A 501 11.38 -28.40 -7.05
N TRP A 502 11.91 -27.88 -5.94
CA TRP A 502 12.67 -26.63 -5.89
C TRP A 502 14.14 -26.93 -5.58
N GLY A 503 15.05 -26.65 -6.52
CA GLY A 503 16.49 -26.63 -6.23
C GLY A 503 16.92 -25.35 -5.51
N ALA A 504 18.06 -25.40 -4.82
CA ALA A 504 18.77 -24.24 -4.27
C ALA A 504 19.62 -23.52 -5.35
N VAL A 505 20.12 -22.31 -5.06
CA VAL A 505 20.94 -21.54 -6.03
C VAL A 505 22.36 -22.10 -6.22
N THR A 506 22.77 -22.98 -5.32
CA THR A 506 24.07 -23.68 -5.31
C THR A 506 23.99 -25.12 -5.84
N ASP A 507 22.79 -25.61 -6.17
CA ASP A 507 22.63 -26.98 -6.61
C ASP A 507 23.15 -27.14 -8.04
N PRO A 508 23.79 -28.28 -8.38
CA PRO A 508 24.10 -28.62 -9.76
C PRO A 508 22.83 -28.59 -10.62
N MET A 509 22.93 -28.00 -11.81
CA MET A 509 21.84 -28.00 -12.79
C MET A 509 21.39 -29.44 -13.07
N HIS A 510 20.08 -29.69 -13.08
CA HIS A 510 19.52 -31.00 -13.47
C HIS A 510 20.00 -31.40 -14.87
N THR A 511 20.14 -32.71 -15.09
CA THR A 511 20.75 -33.32 -16.29
C THR A 511 20.35 -32.61 -17.59
N ILE A 512 21.34 -32.02 -18.26
CA ILE A 512 21.16 -31.42 -19.59
C ILE A 512 20.80 -32.54 -20.57
N THR A 513 19.54 -32.61 -20.98
CA THR A 513 19.12 -33.57 -22.01
C THR A 513 19.62 -33.12 -23.38
N THR A 514 20.11 -34.06 -24.19
CA THR A 514 20.67 -33.85 -25.54
C THR A 514 19.64 -33.48 -26.63
N LYS A 515 18.56 -32.79 -26.25
CA LYS A 515 17.57 -32.18 -27.16
C LYS A 515 17.38 -30.73 -26.76
N ASP A 516 17.29 -29.85 -27.75
CA ASP A 516 17.21 -28.40 -27.57
C ASP A 516 16.09 -28.00 -26.61
N ARG A 517 16.48 -27.57 -25.41
CA ARG A 517 15.56 -27.13 -24.33
C ARG A 517 15.91 -25.75 -23.77
N LEU A 518 16.91 -25.06 -24.33
CA LEU A 518 17.15 -23.65 -24.08
C LEU A 518 16.18 -22.81 -24.92
N ALA A 519 14.90 -22.83 -24.54
CA ALA A 519 13.91 -21.92 -25.11
C ALA A 519 14.11 -20.51 -24.55
N LEU A 520 14.21 -19.50 -25.40
CA LEU A 520 14.16 -18.10 -24.96
C LEU A 520 12.78 -17.82 -24.36
N VAL A 521 12.74 -17.08 -23.25
CA VAL A 521 11.45 -16.64 -22.66
C VAL A 521 10.91 -15.50 -23.51
N THR A 522 9.94 -15.84 -24.36
CA THR A 522 9.29 -14.91 -25.28
C THR A 522 7.99 -14.35 -24.71
N VAL A 523 7.73 -13.09 -25.05
CA VAL A 523 6.49 -12.35 -24.77
C VAL A 523 5.95 -11.88 -26.12
N THR A 524 4.71 -12.19 -26.43
CA THR A 524 4.02 -11.57 -27.58
C THR A 524 3.33 -10.29 -27.10
N TRP A 525 3.72 -9.14 -27.64
CA TRP A 525 3.16 -7.85 -27.27
C TRP A 525 2.92 -6.96 -28.50
N CYS A 526 1.71 -6.41 -28.62
CA CYS A 526 1.25 -5.63 -29.79
C CYS A 526 1.53 -6.31 -31.15
N GLY A 527 1.41 -7.64 -31.22
CA GLY A 527 1.66 -8.43 -32.43
C GLY A 527 3.14 -8.77 -32.70
N ASN A 528 4.08 -8.20 -31.93
CA ASN A 528 5.51 -8.47 -32.05
C ASN A 528 5.97 -9.49 -31.00
N THR A 529 6.96 -10.31 -31.36
CA THR A 529 7.66 -11.18 -30.41
C THR A 529 8.80 -10.41 -29.76
N TRP A 530 8.89 -10.51 -28.44
CA TRP A 530 9.93 -9.93 -27.61
C TRP A 530 10.58 -11.03 -26.78
N VAL A 531 11.84 -10.83 -26.38
CA VAL A 531 12.57 -11.68 -25.45
C VAL A 531 12.88 -10.87 -24.20
N ILE A 532 12.61 -11.44 -23.01
CA ILE A 532 12.98 -10.80 -21.75
C ILE A 532 14.50 -11.00 -21.54
N VAL A 533 15.27 -9.91 -21.60
CA VAL A 533 16.74 -9.92 -21.49
C VAL A 533 17.25 -9.63 -20.08
N ASP A 534 16.44 -8.97 -19.23
CA ASP A 534 16.75 -8.75 -17.81
C ASP A 534 15.48 -8.56 -16.97
N ILE A 535 15.60 -8.76 -15.66
CA ILE A 535 14.56 -8.47 -14.66
C ILE A 535 15.17 -7.56 -13.58
N GLY A 536 14.75 -6.31 -13.52
CA GLY A 536 15.12 -5.34 -12.49
C GLY A 536 14.15 -5.33 -11.29
N LEU A 537 14.66 -5.03 -10.09
CA LEU A 537 13.85 -4.85 -8.87
C LEU A 537 14.38 -3.67 -8.03
N ARG A 538 13.51 -2.69 -7.74
CA ARG A 538 13.75 -1.66 -6.71
C ARG A 538 12.60 -1.55 -5.71
N MET A 539 12.91 -1.15 -4.48
CA MET A 539 11.86 -0.76 -3.53
C MET A 539 11.17 0.53 -3.99
N LEU A 540 9.90 0.72 -3.63
CA LEU A 540 9.28 2.04 -3.76
C LEU A 540 9.99 3.05 -2.86
N VAL A 541 10.31 4.21 -3.42
CA VAL A 541 10.92 5.32 -2.67
C VAL A 541 9.83 6.07 -1.89
N PRO A 542 10.17 6.76 -0.78
CA PRO A 542 9.18 7.40 0.07
C PRO A 542 8.20 8.32 -0.68
N LYS A 543 8.67 9.17 -1.60
CA LYS A 543 7.84 10.06 -2.42
C LYS A 543 6.67 9.34 -3.12
N GLU A 544 6.90 8.15 -3.66
CA GLU A 544 5.90 7.32 -4.33
C GLU A 544 4.85 6.82 -3.32
N LEU A 545 5.29 6.39 -2.14
CA LEU A 545 4.42 5.93 -1.03
C LEU A 545 3.55 7.07 -0.47
N TYR A 546 4.12 8.26 -0.25
CA TYR A 546 3.38 9.44 0.20
C TYR A 546 2.34 9.87 -0.86
N GLY A 547 2.72 9.81 -2.14
CA GLY A 547 1.79 10.00 -3.27
C GLY A 547 0.62 9.02 -3.22
N CYS A 548 0.88 7.71 -3.12
CA CYS A 548 -0.16 6.67 -3.07
C CYS A 548 -1.09 6.82 -1.86
N GLN A 549 -0.56 7.27 -0.71
CA GLN A 549 -1.32 7.55 0.52
C GLN A 549 -2.28 8.75 0.38
N GLY A 550 -2.11 9.61 -0.64
CA GLY A 550 -2.94 10.78 -0.92
C GLY A 550 -2.40 12.12 -0.39
N MET A 551 -1.11 12.17 -0.04
CA MET A 551 -0.42 13.39 0.41
C MET A 551 -0.22 14.38 -0.76
N PRO A 552 -0.13 15.70 -0.51
CA PRO A 552 0.11 16.67 -1.57
C PRO A 552 1.50 16.50 -2.22
N ARG A 553 1.65 16.92 -3.48
CA ARG A 553 2.96 16.94 -4.17
C ARG A 553 4.01 17.82 -3.46
N HIS A 554 3.57 18.86 -2.74
CA HIS A 554 4.42 19.75 -1.95
C HIS A 554 4.71 19.24 -0.53
N TYR A 555 4.23 18.05 -0.14
CA TYR A 555 4.41 17.53 1.21
C TYR A 555 5.88 17.23 1.51
N ILE A 556 6.40 17.84 2.58
CA ILE A 556 7.77 17.65 3.06
C ILE A 556 7.83 16.34 3.83
N HIS A 557 8.44 15.32 3.23
CA HIS A 557 8.54 13.97 3.78
C HIS A 557 9.99 13.53 4.07
N ASP A 558 10.97 14.28 3.57
CA ASP A 558 12.39 13.93 3.54
C ASP A 558 13.23 14.64 4.61
N ARG A 559 12.69 15.69 5.25
CA ARG A 559 13.34 16.49 6.30
C ARG A 559 12.35 16.98 7.36
N GLY A 560 12.88 17.37 8.52
CA GLY A 560 12.17 18.11 9.56
C GLY A 560 12.02 19.61 9.27
N HIS A 561 11.31 20.32 10.16
CA HIS A 561 11.12 21.78 10.08
C HIS A 561 12.42 22.59 10.17
N ASP A 562 13.43 22.00 10.81
CA ASP A 562 14.80 22.48 10.99
C ASP A 562 15.72 22.15 9.78
N GLY A 563 15.18 21.48 8.76
CA GLY A 563 15.94 20.99 7.62
C GLY A 563 16.67 19.66 7.88
N THR A 564 16.63 19.11 9.09
CA THR A 564 17.32 17.85 9.43
C THR A 564 16.80 16.68 8.57
N PRO A 565 17.64 15.99 7.80
CA PRO A 565 17.21 14.87 6.95
C PRO A 565 16.64 13.70 7.75
N LEU A 566 15.56 13.10 7.24
CA LEU A 566 14.94 11.91 7.81
C LEU A 566 15.40 10.65 7.08
N SER A 567 15.75 9.60 7.82
CA SER A 567 16.15 8.33 7.20
C SER A 567 14.98 7.70 6.45
N ILE A 568 15.24 6.95 5.36
CA ILE A 568 14.19 6.25 4.59
C ILE A 568 13.28 5.41 5.51
N THR A 569 13.84 4.79 6.56
CA THR A 569 13.09 4.05 7.57
C THR A 569 12.12 4.94 8.36
N ASP A 570 12.54 6.14 8.77
CA ASP A 570 11.66 7.12 9.44
C ASP A 570 10.53 7.57 8.51
N GLN A 571 10.85 7.88 7.24
CA GLN A 571 9.85 8.32 6.25
C GLN A 571 8.79 7.23 5.99
N VAL A 572 9.21 5.98 5.77
CA VAL A 572 8.31 4.83 5.55
C VAL A 572 7.46 4.52 6.79
N LEU A 573 8.06 4.65 7.99
CA LEU A 573 7.35 4.50 9.27
C LEU A 573 6.23 5.54 9.41
N MET A 574 6.49 6.80 9.07
CA MET A 574 5.52 7.89 9.18
C MET A 574 4.36 7.75 8.18
N VAL A 575 4.61 7.51 6.89
CA VAL A 575 3.51 7.28 5.92
C VAL A 575 2.71 6.03 6.23
N GLY A 576 3.35 4.93 6.64
CA GLY A 576 2.67 3.69 7.01
C GLY A 576 1.70 3.84 8.19
N ASN A 577 2.07 4.65 9.18
CA ASN A 577 1.23 4.98 10.34
C ASN A 577 0.24 6.13 10.08
N SER A 578 0.44 6.96 9.06
CA SER A 578 -0.43 8.12 8.79
C SER A 578 -1.89 7.74 8.52
N VAL A 579 -2.81 8.63 8.93
CA VAL A 579 -4.17 8.69 8.37
C VAL A 579 -4.07 9.13 6.90
N SER A 580 -4.88 8.56 6.02
CA SER A 580 -4.89 8.95 4.60
C SER A 580 -5.67 10.26 4.44
N PRO A 581 -5.09 11.34 3.87
CA PRO A 581 -5.76 12.63 3.81
C PRO A 581 -7.09 12.66 3.02
N PRO A 582 -7.25 11.98 1.87
CA PRO A 582 -8.49 12.08 1.08
C PRO A 582 -9.78 11.64 1.81
N PRO A 583 -9.86 10.45 2.46
CA PRO A 583 -11.05 10.11 3.24
C PRO A 583 -11.25 11.04 4.45
N MET A 584 -10.18 11.48 5.11
CA MET A 584 -10.29 12.44 6.22
C MET A 584 -10.86 13.79 5.76
N ALA A 585 -10.41 14.31 4.61
CA ALA A 585 -10.93 15.54 4.03
C ALA A 585 -12.41 15.45 3.65
N ALA A 586 -12.84 14.31 3.10
CA ALA A 586 -14.24 14.06 2.80
C ALA A 586 -15.11 14.01 4.08
N ILE A 587 -14.64 13.33 5.13
CA ILE A 587 -15.32 13.24 6.43
C ILE A 587 -15.41 14.62 7.11
N ALA A 588 -14.31 15.37 7.12
CA ALA A 588 -14.25 16.70 7.71
C ALA A 588 -15.16 17.70 6.98
N ARG A 589 -15.20 17.66 5.64
CA ARG A 589 -16.13 18.47 4.84
C ARG A 589 -17.59 18.14 5.12
N ALA A 590 -17.94 16.86 5.24
CA ALA A 590 -19.30 16.40 5.53
C ALA A 590 -19.78 16.78 6.94
N ASN A 591 -18.87 16.92 7.91
CA ASN A 591 -19.19 17.20 9.30
C ASN A 591 -18.73 18.60 9.77
N ASN A 592 -18.52 19.55 8.86
CA ASN A 592 -17.90 20.84 9.18
C ASN A 592 -18.73 21.66 10.20
N PRO A 593 -18.26 21.87 11.45
CA PRO A 593 -19.02 22.60 12.47
C PRO A 593 -19.02 24.12 12.27
N TYR A 594 -18.06 24.64 11.51
CA TYR A 594 -17.84 26.09 11.40
C TYR A 594 -18.94 26.80 10.61
N LYS A 595 -19.65 26.09 9.72
CA LYS A 595 -20.85 26.60 9.04
C LYS A 595 -21.91 27.11 10.03
N HIS A 596 -22.16 26.32 11.09
CA HIS A 596 -23.21 26.58 12.07
C HIS A 596 -22.72 27.53 13.18
N LEU A 597 -21.43 27.48 13.53
CA LEU A 597 -20.80 28.43 14.46
C LEU A 597 -20.74 29.86 13.89
N GLN A 598 -20.65 30.02 12.57
CA GLN A 598 -20.76 31.32 11.91
C GLN A 598 -22.22 31.81 11.87
N ALA A 599 -23.18 30.94 11.54
CA ALA A 599 -24.60 31.28 11.54
C ALA A 599 -25.11 31.71 12.94
N ARG A 600 -24.73 30.99 14.00
CA ARG A 600 -25.02 31.32 15.42
C ARG A 600 -24.37 32.61 15.95
N ARG A 601 -23.56 33.31 15.13
CA ARG A 601 -23.01 34.65 15.42
C ARG A 601 -23.69 35.77 14.63
N ALA A 602 -24.44 35.42 13.58
CA ALA A 602 -25.15 36.37 12.72
C ALA A 602 -26.63 36.53 13.13
N ALA A 603 -27.16 35.56 13.89
CA ALA A 603 -28.38 35.66 14.69
C ALA A 603 -28.01 35.93 16.16
#